data_AF-A0A7V6TGF9-F1
#
_entry.id   AF-A0A7V6TGF9-F1
#
_cell.length_a   1.000
_cell.length_b   1.000
_cell.length_c   1.000
_cell.angle_alpha   90.00
_cell.angle_beta   90.00
_cell.angle_gamma   90.00
#
_symmetry.space_group_name_H-M   'P 1'
#
loop_
_entity.id
_entity.type
_entity.pdbx_description
1 polymer ?
#
loop_
_entity_poly.entity_id
_entity_poly.type
_entity_poly.pdbx_seq_one_letter_code
_entity_poly.pdbx_strand_id
1 'polypeptide(L)'
;MTQTTKWPETVMFWGAGATCELGFPTTARQGKLFIKLSEISQEEDYPEKLEEFDFFTGTYLEEMADLLYILDDDINADSFSERMVTNISDSQRDKARELFKLSSEDDVTNLVVNLRYTYDFSALKQLLRLCTKNKRTIVMTVFNLIDYHVGNNEGLVIKEERGDLLLESRRLLGARNALIMLVVSSMTGAYLNALESKRDVIRKYKSFAAGLASYMQEEGEDRRDLPQNERDFYLFSYAVISLNWDHFLNWMIFNAHKDFNDDPRNDCFAGRHIRLKFFNDFAIMMGLRELRRGPGDELTEKIWYPYNETVVQRINDPDYDHGKIVRMGKYYYPHGCLAWRCCPNCGSMNGSFGDDWDEGSESLFPPSLVPAFRKIVDRTELEERSVKEGRHDVISCLYCDAETELKDTMLVMQSAVKSNAPPALRIIQSDINASLQHAKHIIFMGYSLPPDDMVWRSILLARKGDVKVSVVVGIGGPGHWQYCSKPENIEGGVDERFETFFDIFQAEGKDPQENMRFYTKGIPEVFEDIEIDELLKW
;
A
#
# COMPACT_ATOMS: atom_id res chain seq x y z
N MET A 1 -7.55 -17.40 -37.84
CA MET A 1 -7.44 -16.16 -37.05
C MET A 1 -6.50 -16.47 -35.91
N THR A 2 -5.41 -15.74 -35.74
CA THR A 2 -4.55 -15.89 -34.55
C THR A 2 -5.38 -15.46 -33.35
N GLN A 3 -5.74 -16.40 -32.48
CA GLN A 3 -6.43 -16.12 -31.22
C GLN A 3 -5.52 -15.18 -30.42
N THR A 4 -5.85 -13.89 -30.40
CA THR A 4 -5.15 -12.90 -29.59
C THR A 4 -5.61 -13.13 -28.15
N THR A 5 -4.71 -13.59 -27.30
CA THR A 5 -4.98 -13.77 -25.86
C THR A 5 -5.57 -12.49 -25.28
N LYS A 6 -6.77 -12.56 -24.69
CA LYS A 6 -7.43 -11.39 -24.11
C LYS A 6 -6.80 -10.98 -22.78
N TRP A 7 -6.76 -9.68 -22.57
CA TRP A 7 -6.28 -9.00 -21.39
C TRP A 7 -7.30 -7.91 -21.01
N PRO A 8 -7.21 -7.34 -19.80
CA PRO A 8 -8.07 -6.25 -19.38
C PRO A 8 -7.99 -5.09 -20.38
N GLU A 9 -9.13 -4.61 -20.83
CA GLU A 9 -9.24 -3.51 -21.79
C GLU A 9 -9.11 -2.15 -21.10
N THR A 10 -9.47 -2.07 -19.82
CA THR A 10 -9.35 -0.86 -19.01
C THR A 10 -8.38 -1.08 -17.85
N VAL A 11 -7.41 -0.19 -17.67
CA VAL A 11 -6.44 -0.28 -16.58
C VAL A 11 -6.52 0.96 -15.70
N MET A 12 -6.79 0.77 -14.41
CA MET A 12 -6.90 1.84 -13.42
C MET A 12 -5.62 1.94 -12.59
N PHE A 13 -4.89 3.03 -12.75
CA PHE A 13 -3.80 3.40 -11.84
C PHE A 13 -4.38 4.09 -10.61
N TRP A 14 -4.12 3.51 -9.44
CA TRP A 14 -4.58 4.01 -8.15
C TRP A 14 -3.39 4.61 -7.37
N GLY A 15 -3.38 5.93 -7.20
CA GLY A 15 -2.28 6.66 -6.57
C GLY A 15 -2.60 7.17 -5.17
N ALA A 16 -1.60 7.76 -4.51
CA ALA A 16 -1.72 8.28 -3.14
C ALA A 16 -2.76 9.40 -2.98
N GLY A 17 -3.08 10.14 -4.04
CA GLY A 17 -4.16 11.13 -4.02
C GLY A 17 -5.54 10.49 -3.89
N ALA A 18 -5.69 9.21 -4.24
CA ALA A 18 -6.97 8.53 -4.26
C ALA A 18 -7.48 8.12 -2.87
N THR A 19 -6.65 8.24 -1.83
CA THR A 19 -7.07 8.02 -0.43
C THR A 19 -6.84 9.26 0.45
N CYS A 20 -6.47 10.41 -0.15
CA CYS A 20 -6.17 11.64 0.58
C CYS A 20 -7.37 12.17 1.38
N GLU A 21 -8.59 12.08 0.84
CA GLU A 21 -9.81 12.49 1.55
C GLU A 21 -10.10 11.63 2.79
N LEU A 22 -9.60 10.38 2.83
CA LEU A 22 -9.63 9.55 4.03
C LEU A 22 -8.58 9.98 5.08
N GLY A 23 -7.70 10.92 4.75
CA GLY A 23 -6.63 11.41 5.63
C GLY A 23 -5.29 10.72 5.43
N PHE A 24 -5.22 9.74 4.51
CA PHE A 24 -3.99 9.01 4.22
C PHE A 24 -2.89 9.99 3.76
N PRO A 25 -1.67 9.87 4.31
CA PRO A 25 -0.61 10.80 4.02
C PRO A 25 -0.08 10.62 2.60
N THR A 26 -0.26 11.63 1.76
CA THR A 26 0.43 11.75 0.46
C THR A 26 1.95 11.83 0.66
N THR A 27 2.75 11.58 -0.39
CA THR A 27 4.21 11.71 -0.37
C THR A 27 4.67 13.06 0.19
N ALA A 28 3.98 14.15 -0.16
CA ALA A 28 4.30 15.48 0.35
C ALA A 28 4.01 15.64 1.84
N ARG A 29 2.99 14.94 2.37
CA ARG A 29 2.66 14.94 3.80
C ARG A 29 3.67 14.11 4.59
N GLN A 30 4.05 12.94 4.09
CA GLN A 30 5.14 12.13 4.66
C GLN A 30 6.47 12.89 4.65
N GLY A 31 6.79 13.59 3.57
CA GLY A 31 8.01 14.39 3.50
C GLY A 31 8.04 15.55 4.51
N LYS A 32 6.91 16.18 4.82
CA LYS A 32 6.81 17.15 5.92
C LYS A 32 7.11 16.51 7.27
N LEU A 33 6.54 15.33 7.53
CA LEU A 33 6.80 14.56 8.76
C LEU A 33 8.31 14.29 8.90
N PHE A 34 8.96 13.76 7.87
CA PHE A 34 10.39 13.43 7.97
C PHE A 34 11.28 14.67 8.14
N ILE A 35 10.93 15.80 7.52
CA ILE A 35 11.64 17.06 7.76
C ILE A 35 11.54 17.44 9.25
N LYS A 36 10.34 17.42 9.83
CA LYS A 36 10.11 17.75 11.24
C LYS A 36 10.83 16.79 12.19
N LEU A 37 10.76 15.49 11.93
CA LEU A 37 11.48 14.49 12.73
C LEU A 37 13.00 14.67 12.70
N SER A 38 13.56 15.17 11.59
CA SER A 38 14.99 15.47 11.49
C SER A 38 15.46 16.66 12.36
N GLU A 39 14.52 17.51 12.79
CA GLU A 39 14.75 18.71 13.60
C GLU A 39 14.69 18.44 15.10
N ILE A 40 14.28 17.23 15.52
CA ILE A 40 14.23 16.83 16.93
C ILE A 40 15.62 16.91 17.55
N SER A 41 15.70 17.66 18.65
CA SER A 41 16.92 18.04 19.36
C SER A 41 16.83 17.95 20.88
N GLN A 42 15.63 17.76 21.43
CA GLN A 42 15.33 17.57 22.85
C GLN A 42 14.10 16.66 23.00
N GLU A 43 13.85 16.16 24.21
CA GLU A 43 12.77 15.20 24.50
C GLU A 43 11.37 15.80 24.29
N GLU A 44 11.20 17.09 24.54
CA GLU A 44 9.92 17.78 24.38
C GLU A 44 9.52 17.95 22.90
N ASP A 45 10.49 17.88 21.99
CA ASP A 45 10.24 18.05 20.55
C ASP A 45 9.43 16.88 19.97
N TYR A 46 9.52 15.66 20.53
CA TYR A 46 8.87 14.48 19.96
C TYR A 46 7.35 14.62 19.87
N PRO A 47 6.61 14.85 20.97
CA PRO A 47 5.17 15.08 20.89
C PRO A 47 4.84 16.35 20.10
N GLU A 48 5.59 17.45 20.27
CA GLU A 48 5.36 18.73 19.57
C GLU A 48 5.44 18.58 18.04
N LYS A 49 6.40 17.82 17.52
CA LYS A 49 6.52 17.62 16.06
C LYS A 49 5.46 16.66 15.54
N LEU A 50 5.03 15.68 16.33
CA LEU A 50 4.05 14.69 15.90
C LEU A 50 2.62 15.24 15.91
N GLU A 51 2.27 16.15 16.83
CA GLU A 51 0.90 16.71 16.95
C GLU A 51 0.47 17.55 15.74
N GLU A 52 1.43 18.01 14.92
CA GLU A 52 1.16 18.68 13.64
C GLU A 52 0.46 17.76 12.62
N PHE A 53 0.40 16.45 12.87
CA PHE A 53 -0.10 15.45 11.94
C PHE A 53 -1.36 14.76 12.49
N ASP A 54 -2.47 14.93 11.79
CA ASP A 54 -3.79 14.38 12.17
C ASP A 54 -3.89 12.85 12.24
N PHE A 55 -2.84 12.12 11.84
CA PHE A 55 -2.74 10.67 11.98
C PHE A 55 -2.02 10.24 13.27
N PHE A 56 -1.53 11.17 14.07
CA PHE A 56 -1.03 10.93 15.44
C PHE A 56 -1.87 11.73 16.43
N THR A 57 -2.78 11.06 17.14
CA THR A 57 -3.74 11.70 18.03
C THR A 57 -3.92 10.90 19.32
N GLY A 58 -4.26 11.58 20.42
CA GLY A 58 -4.53 10.96 21.73
C GLY A 58 -3.37 10.06 22.19
N THR A 59 -3.71 8.87 22.69
CA THR A 59 -2.72 7.87 23.12
C THR A 59 -1.75 7.47 22.02
N TYR A 60 -2.11 7.58 20.73
CA TYR A 60 -1.16 7.25 19.67
C TYR A 60 0.02 8.21 19.60
N LEU A 61 -0.29 9.49 19.76
CA LEU A 61 0.70 10.56 19.75
C LEU A 61 1.74 10.31 20.85
N GLU A 62 1.25 10.05 22.06
CA GLU A 62 2.06 9.81 23.25
C GLU A 62 2.94 8.56 23.08
N GLU A 63 2.34 7.41 22.73
CA GLU A 63 3.09 6.16 22.58
C GLU A 63 4.08 6.20 21.39
N MET A 64 3.74 6.90 20.31
CA MET A 64 4.65 7.08 19.17
C MET A 64 5.81 8.02 19.52
N ALA A 65 5.56 9.09 20.28
CA ALA A 65 6.61 9.98 20.78
C ALA A 65 7.60 9.21 21.67
N ASP A 66 7.07 8.42 22.60
CA ASP A 66 7.87 7.57 23.49
C ASP A 66 8.67 6.53 22.71
N LEU A 67 8.06 5.85 21.73
CA LEU A 67 8.78 4.91 20.86
C LEU A 67 9.95 5.59 20.15
N LEU A 68 9.74 6.77 19.55
CA LEU A 68 10.81 7.49 18.86
C LEU A 68 11.92 7.90 19.82
N TYR A 69 11.59 8.37 21.01
CA TYR A 69 12.57 8.71 22.05
C TYR A 69 13.39 7.50 22.52
N ILE A 70 12.73 6.33 22.65
CA ILE A 70 13.40 5.07 22.97
C ILE A 70 14.36 4.64 21.84
N LEU A 71 13.97 4.82 20.57
CA LEU A 71 14.77 4.42 19.40
C LEU A 71 15.95 5.36 19.11
N ASP A 72 15.91 6.58 19.63
CA ASP A 72 16.95 7.58 19.43
C ASP A 72 18.16 7.38 20.35
N ASP A 73 19.23 8.11 20.05
CA ASP A 73 20.37 8.22 20.97
C ASP A 73 19.98 9.07 22.18
N ASP A 74 20.70 8.93 23.30
CA ASP A 74 20.46 9.78 24.46
C ASP A 74 20.81 11.24 24.13
N ILE A 75 19.79 12.01 23.79
CA ILE A 75 19.88 13.42 23.39
C ILE A 75 20.39 14.28 24.56
N ASN A 76 20.23 13.82 25.80
CA ASN A 76 20.63 14.52 27.01
C ASN A 76 22.05 14.16 27.47
N ALA A 77 22.74 13.23 26.79
CA ALA A 77 24.09 12.83 27.17
C ALA A 77 25.12 13.91 26.79
N ASP A 78 25.80 14.47 27.80
CA ASP A 78 26.86 15.48 27.67
C ASP A 78 28.13 14.98 26.91
N SER A 79 28.22 13.69 26.58
CA SER A 79 29.39 13.09 25.93
C SER A 79 29.09 12.54 24.54
N PHE A 80 29.86 13.02 23.55
CA PHE A 80 30.08 12.39 22.24
C PHE A 80 30.75 11.01 22.44
N SER A 81 29.98 10.01 22.84
CA SER A 81 30.41 8.61 22.73
C SER A 81 29.96 8.07 21.38
N GLU A 82 30.75 7.20 20.75
CA GLU A 82 30.29 6.41 19.61
C GLU A 82 28.96 5.76 19.99
N ARG A 83 27.95 5.91 19.13
CA ARG A 83 26.61 5.37 19.40
C ARG A 83 26.73 3.89 19.75
N MET A 84 26.38 3.56 20.98
CA MET A 84 26.20 2.18 21.42
C MET A 84 24.71 1.95 21.64
N VAL A 85 24.15 0.96 20.95
CA VAL A 85 22.74 0.56 21.12
C VAL A 85 22.41 0.15 22.56
N THR A 86 23.44 -0.23 23.33
CA THR A 86 23.37 -0.59 24.76
C THR A 86 23.41 0.60 25.71
N ASN A 87 23.75 1.81 25.23
CA ASN A 87 23.73 3.00 26.05
C ASN A 87 22.29 3.53 26.14
N ILE A 88 21.57 3.07 27.16
CA ILE A 88 20.16 3.41 27.40
C ILE A 88 20.11 4.22 28.70
N SER A 89 19.51 5.41 28.64
CA SER A 89 19.30 6.26 29.82
C SER A 89 18.20 5.70 30.73
N ASP A 90 18.16 6.12 31.99
CA ASP A 90 17.11 5.66 32.91
C ASP A 90 15.72 6.15 32.46
N SER A 91 15.62 7.36 31.90
CA SER A 91 14.38 7.88 31.30
C SER A 91 13.88 6.98 30.14
N GLN A 92 14.80 6.54 29.27
CA GLN A 92 14.46 5.63 28.17
C GLN A 92 14.03 4.25 28.67
N ARG A 93 14.65 3.73 29.74
CA ARG A 93 14.21 2.48 30.39
C ARG A 93 12.81 2.62 30.98
N ASP A 94 12.54 3.73 31.67
CA ASP A 94 11.24 3.96 32.31
C ASP A 94 10.12 4.09 31.27
N LYS A 95 10.32 4.87 30.20
CA LYS A 95 9.37 4.95 29.08
C LYS A 95 9.16 3.61 28.40
N ALA A 96 10.22 2.85 28.15
CA ALA A 96 10.10 1.51 27.57
C ALA A 96 9.33 0.54 28.49
N ARG A 97 9.57 0.62 29.81
CA ARG A 97 8.85 -0.18 30.81
C ARG A 97 7.35 0.14 30.81
N GLU A 98 7.00 1.42 30.73
CA GLU A 98 5.62 1.89 30.68
C GLU A 98 4.94 1.48 29.37
N LEU A 99 5.55 1.79 28.23
CA LEU A 99 5.02 1.53 26.90
C LEU A 99 4.78 0.02 26.68
N PHE A 100 5.78 -0.82 26.94
CA PHE A 100 5.73 -2.25 26.67
C PHE A 100 5.25 -3.10 27.86
N LYS A 101 4.93 -2.47 29.00
CA LYS A 101 4.42 -3.11 30.22
C LYS A 101 5.30 -4.25 30.73
N LEU A 102 6.62 -4.09 30.60
CA LEU A 102 7.61 -5.07 31.04
C LEU A 102 7.95 -4.89 32.52
N SER A 103 8.28 -5.98 33.21
CA SER A 103 8.57 -5.96 34.65
C SER A 103 10.05 -6.16 35.01
N SER A 104 10.84 -6.73 34.10
CA SER A 104 12.25 -7.05 34.30
C SER A 104 13.14 -6.02 33.61
N GLU A 105 14.19 -5.55 34.29
CA GLU A 105 15.22 -4.67 33.71
C GLU A 105 15.95 -5.32 32.53
N ASP A 106 16.20 -6.63 32.62
CA ASP A 106 16.87 -7.38 31.56
C ASP A 106 15.98 -7.45 30.32
N ASP A 107 14.67 -7.65 30.49
CA ASP A 107 13.72 -7.70 29.37
C ASP A 107 13.60 -6.33 28.70
N VAL A 108 13.49 -5.26 29.49
CA VAL A 108 13.47 -3.88 28.96
C VAL A 108 14.76 -3.59 28.18
N THR A 109 15.92 -3.91 28.76
CA THR A 109 17.21 -3.66 28.11
C THR A 109 17.34 -4.44 26.81
N ASN A 110 16.99 -5.73 26.82
CA ASN A 110 17.04 -6.58 25.63
C ASN A 110 16.10 -6.08 24.54
N LEU A 111 14.86 -5.69 24.89
CA LEU A 111 13.91 -5.14 23.94
C LEU A 111 14.43 -3.86 23.30
N VAL A 112 14.89 -2.88 24.11
CA VAL A 112 15.39 -1.59 23.59
C VAL A 112 16.61 -1.78 22.69
N VAL A 113 17.55 -2.64 23.08
CA VAL A 113 18.72 -2.96 22.24
C VAL A 113 18.29 -3.55 20.91
N ASN A 114 17.37 -4.52 20.92
CA ASN A 114 16.86 -5.16 19.70
C ASN A 114 16.12 -4.17 18.80
N LEU A 115 15.28 -3.31 19.39
CA LEU A 115 14.55 -2.26 18.68
C LEU A 115 15.51 -1.26 18.03
N ARG A 116 16.50 -0.73 18.75
CA ARG A 116 17.51 0.20 18.21
C ARG A 116 18.42 -0.41 17.16
N TYR A 117 18.70 -1.69 17.30
CA TYR A 117 19.47 -2.45 16.31
C TYR A 117 18.68 -2.61 15.01
N THR A 118 17.37 -2.81 15.13
CA THR A 118 16.46 -3.10 14.01
C THR A 118 15.94 -1.84 13.32
N TYR A 119 15.61 -0.81 14.10
CA TYR A 119 14.99 0.45 13.70
C TYR A 119 15.89 1.61 14.16
N ASP A 120 16.92 1.94 13.37
CA ASP A 120 17.92 2.95 13.70
C ASP A 120 17.41 4.37 13.39
N PHE A 121 16.57 4.89 14.28
CA PHE A 121 15.95 6.22 14.13
C PHE A 121 17.00 7.35 14.14
N SER A 122 18.04 7.23 14.97
CA SER A 122 19.17 8.19 14.98
C SER A 122 19.85 8.28 13.60
N ALA A 123 20.22 7.15 12.99
CA ALA A 123 20.79 7.15 11.64
C ALA A 123 19.82 7.75 10.61
N LEU A 124 18.53 7.44 10.71
CA LEU A 124 17.51 8.04 9.84
C LEU A 124 17.48 9.57 9.98
N LYS A 125 17.50 10.13 11.19
CA LYS A 125 17.57 11.59 11.39
C LYS A 125 18.80 12.20 10.72
N GLN A 126 19.96 11.57 10.85
CA GLN A 126 21.21 12.03 10.24
C GLN A 126 21.11 12.03 8.70
N LEU A 127 20.57 10.97 8.10
CA LEU A 127 20.33 10.90 6.65
C LEU A 127 19.33 11.95 6.18
N LEU A 128 18.25 12.17 6.93
CA LEU A 128 17.24 13.19 6.61
C LEU A 128 17.79 14.61 6.65
N ARG A 129 18.80 14.89 7.50
CA ARG A 129 19.50 16.18 7.54
C ARG A 129 20.36 16.43 6.30
N LEU A 130 20.87 15.38 5.66
CA LEU A 130 21.61 15.48 4.40
C LEU A 130 20.71 15.70 3.17
N CYS A 131 19.46 15.25 3.26
CA CYS A 131 18.52 15.33 2.15
C CYS A 131 17.95 16.73 1.95
N THR A 132 17.39 16.98 0.76
CA THR A 132 16.69 18.23 0.45
C THR A 132 15.55 18.48 1.43
N LYS A 133 15.37 19.71 1.90
CA LYS A 133 14.17 20.11 2.69
C LYS A 133 12.91 20.31 1.83
N ASN A 134 12.89 19.78 0.61
CA ASN A 134 11.72 19.77 -0.24
C ASN A 134 10.82 18.58 0.12
N LYS A 135 9.67 18.88 0.73
CA LYS A 135 8.66 17.90 1.16
C LYS A 135 8.19 16.94 0.05
N ARG A 136 8.27 17.33 -1.23
CA ARG A 136 7.84 16.49 -2.36
C ARG A 136 8.88 15.43 -2.74
N THR A 137 10.15 15.68 -2.48
CA THR A 137 11.25 14.83 -2.97
C THR A 137 12.03 14.15 -1.85
N ILE A 138 11.96 14.64 -0.61
CA ILE A 138 12.78 14.13 0.51
C ILE A 138 12.61 12.63 0.73
N VAL A 139 11.39 12.10 0.60
CA VAL A 139 11.13 10.66 0.81
C VAL A 139 11.88 9.83 -0.23
N MET A 140 11.79 10.20 -1.50
CA MET A 140 12.58 9.56 -2.56
C MET A 140 14.08 9.71 -2.28
N THR A 141 14.56 10.92 -1.95
CA THR A 141 15.99 11.20 -1.77
C THR A 141 16.61 10.33 -0.68
N VAL A 142 15.92 10.17 0.46
CA VAL A 142 16.43 9.35 1.56
C VAL A 142 16.45 7.87 1.20
N PHE A 143 15.42 7.35 0.53
CA PHE A 143 15.41 5.97 0.05
C PHE A 143 16.50 5.72 -1.00
N ASN A 144 16.66 6.63 -1.97
CA ASN A 144 17.73 6.55 -2.97
C ASN A 144 19.11 6.45 -2.33
N LEU A 145 19.36 7.30 -1.32
CA LEU A 145 20.64 7.34 -0.62
C LEU A 145 20.88 6.02 0.13
N ILE A 146 19.89 5.53 0.88
CA ILE A 146 19.98 4.27 1.62
C ILE A 146 20.17 3.09 0.66
N ASP A 147 19.27 2.93 -0.32
CA ASP A 147 19.26 1.76 -1.21
C ASP A 147 20.52 1.71 -2.10
N TYR A 148 21.09 2.86 -2.47
CA TYR A 148 22.36 2.91 -3.19
C TYR A 148 23.51 2.32 -2.38
N HIS A 149 23.69 2.77 -1.15
CA HIS A 149 24.81 2.31 -0.32
C HIS A 149 24.60 0.87 0.15
N VAL A 150 23.38 0.52 0.57
CA VAL A 150 23.03 -0.86 0.94
C VAL A 150 23.23 -1.82 -0.23
N GLY A 151 22.78 -1.45 -1.43
CA GLY A 151 22.90 -2.27 -2.63
C GLY A 151 24.34 -2.53 -3.07
N ASN A 152 25.25 -1.60 -2.78
CA ASN A 152 26.69 -1.73 -3.05
C ASN A 152 27.49 -2.29 -1.85
N ASN A 153 26.83 -2.60 -0.73
CA ASN A 153 27.47 -3.01 0.52
C ASN A 153 28.49 -1.98 1.05
N GLU A 154 28.16 -0.69 0.91
CA GLU A 154 28.98 0.44 1.35
C GLU A 154 28.38 1.12 2.58
N GLY A 155 29.24 1.73 3.39
CA GLY A 155 28.82 2.72 4.38
C GLY A 155 28.73 4.12 3.77
N LEU A 156 28.13 5.06 4.51
CA LEU A 156 28.05 6.46 4.13
C LEU A 156 28.81 7.32 5.14
N VAL A 157 29.74 8.16 4.66
CA VAL A 157 30.42 9.14 5.50
C VAL A 157 29.61 10.44 5.53
N ILE A 158 29.24 10.86 6.73
CA ILE A 158 28.55 12.13 7.02
C ILE A 158 29.58 13.10 7.55
N LYS A 159 29.72 14.26 6.89
CA LYS A 159 30.60 15.32 7.36
C LYS A 159 29.87 16.15 8.41
N GLU A 160 30.37 16.13 9.64
CA GLU A 160 29.90 17.02 10.70
C GLU A 160 30.97 18.04 11.07
N GLU A 161 30.58 19.16 11.68
CA GLU A 161 31.50 20.22 12.11
C GLU A 161 32.60 19.72 13.06
N ARG A 162 32.35 18.59 13.73
CA ARG A 162 33.21 18.01 14.76
C ARG A 162 33.94 16.73 14.32
N GLY A 163 33.78 16.30 13.06
CA GLY A 163 34.43 15.12 12.50
C GLY A 163 33.58 14.40 11.46
N ASP A 164 34.21 13.53 10.68
CA ASP A 164 33.51 12.65 9.74
C ASP A 164 32.93 11.45 10.51
N LEU A 165 31.64 11.19 10.36
CA LEU A 165 30.93 10.07 10.96
C LEU A 165 30.63 9.01 9.90
N LEU A 166 31.04 7.76 10.12
CA LEU A 166 30.71 6.65 9.23
C LEU A 166 29.40 5.97 9.68
N LEU A 167 28.39 5.99 8.83
CA LEU A 167 27.23 5.11 8.92
C LEU A 167 27.52 3.80 8.19
N GLU A 168 27.75 2.74 8.94
CA GLU A 168 27.92 1.40 8.39
C GLU A 168 26.64 0.91 7.67
N SER A 169 26.79 0.02 6.69
CA SER A 169 25.68 -0.57 5.91
C SER A 169 24.56 -1.11 6.81
N ARG A 170 24.89 -1.71 7.95
CA ARG A 170 23.92 -2.19 8.93
C ARG A 170 23.05 -1.07 9.53
N ARG A 171 23.65 0.09 9.83
CA ARG A 171 22.91 1.26 10.32
C ARG A 171 22.01 1.85 9.24
N LEU A 172 22.44 1.80 7.97
CA LEU A 172 21.61 2.19 6.83
C LEU A 172 20.39 1.26 6.67
N LEU A 173 20.55 -0.05 6.86
CA LEU A 173 19.43 -0.99 6.93
C LEU A 173 18.49 -0.67 8.10
N GLY A 174 19.03 -0.37 9.28
CA GLY A 174 18.23 0.07 10.43
C GLY A 174 17.45 1.36 10.16
N ALA A 175 18.06 2.34 9.47
CA ALA A 175 17.40 3.56 9.07
C ALA A 175 16.28 3.31 8.05
N ARG A 176 16.52 2.39 7.09
CA ARG A 176 15.50 1.93 6.14
C ARG A 176 14.28 1.35 6.86
N ASN A 177 14.51 0.50 7.85
CA ASN A 177 13.45 -0.12 8.64
C ASN A 177 12.68 0.92 9.46
N ALA A 178 13.39 1.88 10.09
CA ALA A 178 12.75 2.98 10.80
C ALA A 178 11.87 3.85 9.88
N LEU A 179 12.30 4.04 8.63
CA LEU A 179 11.51 4.75 7.63
C LEU A 179 10.24 3.97 7.24
N ILE A 180 10.34 2.66 7.03
CA ILE A 180 9.18 1.78 6.81
C ILE A 180 8.22 1.83 8.00
N MET A 181 8.74 1.74 9.22
CA MET A 181 7.96 1.84 10.45
C MET A 181 7.15 3.14 10.48
N LEU A 182 7.78 4.30 10.24
CA LEU A 182 7.09 5.59 10.23
C LEU A 182 6.00 5.68 9.15
N VAL A 183 6.28 5.16 7.94
CA VAL A 183 5.30 5.08 6.86
C VAL A 183 4.09 4.27 7.29
N VAL A 184 4.31 3.05 7.79
CA VAL A 184 3.21 2.16 8.20
C VAL A 184 2.41 2.81 9.32
N SER A 185 3.09 3.31 10.36
CA SER A 185 2.47 4.02 11.47
C SER A 185 1.56 5.17 11.01
N SER A 186 2.05 6.02 10.10
CA SER A 186 1.27 7.13 9.57
C SER A 186 0.02 6.69 8.80
N MET A 187 0.10 5.57 8.06
CA MET A 187 -1.03 5.01 7.31
C MET A 187 -2.04 4.34 8.24
N THR A 188 -1.58 3.57 9.23
CA THR A 188 -2.42 2.92 10.24
C THR A 188 -3.18 3.95 11.08
N GLY A 189 -2.50 5.00 11.56
CA GLY A 189 -3.14 6.09 12.30
C GLY A 189 -4.19 6.83 11.47
N ALA A 190 -3.86 7.15 10.21
CA ALA A 190 -4.80 7.78 9.29
C ALA A 190 -6.05 6.92 9.07
N TYR A 191 -5.88 5.61 8.89
CA TYR A 191 -6.99 4.67 8.72
C TYR A 191 -7.91 4.62 9.94
N LEU A 192 -7.36 4.46 11.14
CA LEU A 192 -8.16 4.38 12.37
C LEU A 192 -8.90 5.70 12.62
N ASN A 193 -8.25 6.84 12.40
CA ASN A 193 -8.91 8.14 12.49
C ASN A 193 -10.02 8.30 11.44
N ALA A 194 -9.86 7.72 10.24
CA ALA A 194 -10.90 7.69 9.22
C ALA A 194 -12.11 6.83 9.63
N LEU A 195 -11.89 5.71 10.32
CA LEU A 195 -12.96 4.88 10.87
C LEU A 195 -13.82 5.66 11.87
N GLU A 196 -13.23 6.56 12.65
CA GLU A 196 -13.99 7.37 13.61
C GLU A 196 -14.68 8.57 12.95
N SER A 197 -13.97 9.29 12.08
CA SER A 197 -14.38 10.63 11.64
C SER A 197 -14.87 10.72 10.19
N LYS A 198 -14.65 9.69 9.36
CA LYS A 198 -14.86 9.74 7.90
C LYS A 198 -15.70 8.59 7.35
N ARG A 199 -16.64 8.06 8.14
CA ARG A 199 -17.55 6.97 7.74
C ARG A 199 -18.31 7.25 6.45
N ASP A 200 -18.74 8.50 6.23
CA ASP A 200 -19.45 8.90 5.00
C ASP A 200 -18.56 8.75 3.76
N VAL A 201 -17.28 9.14 3.87
CA VAL A 201 -16.29 9.00 2.80
C VAL A 201 -16.04 7.53 2.52
N ILE A 202 -15.80 6.70 3.56
CA ILE A 202 -15.61 5.24 3.43
C ILE A 202 -16.78 4.60 2.67
N ARG A 203 -18.02 4.98 2.98
CA ARG A 203 -19.21 4.47 2.29
C ARG A 203 -19.20 4.76 0.79
N LYS A 204 -18.65 5.90 0.35
CA LYS A 204 -18.51 6.19 -1.08
C LYS A 204 -17.55 5.22 -1.79
N TYR A 205 -16.43 4.84 -1.16
CA TYR A 205 -15.52 3.83 -1.72
C TYR A 205 -16.16 2.44 -1.75
N LYS A 206 -16.94 2.09 -0.72
CA LYS A 206 -17.72 0.85 -0.71
C LYS A 206 -18.74 0.83 -1.86
N SER A 207 -19.48 1.92 -2.05
CA SER A 207 -20.43 2.04 -3.18
C SER A 207 -19.74 1.93 -4.53
N PHE A 208 -18.57 2.57 -4.69
CA PHE A 208 -17.76 2.45 -5.90
C PHE A 208 -17.33 0.99 -6.17
N ALA A 209 -16.82 0.30 -5.14
CA ALA A 209 -16.43 -1.11 -5.24
C ALA A 209 -17.62 -2.04 -5.54
N ALA A 210 -18.79 -1.77 -4.95
CA ALA A 210 -20.02 -2.50 -5.26
C ALA A 210 -20.45 -2.28 -6.71
N GLY A 211 -20.33 -1.05 -7.23
CA GLY A 211 -20.58 -0.76 -8.65
C GLY A 211 -19.64 -1.52 -9.59
N LEU A 212 -18.35 -1.64 -9.23
CA LEU A 212 -17.40 -2.48 -9.98
C LEU A 212 -17.83 -3.96 -10.00
N ALA A 213 -18.28 -4.49 -8.87
CA ALA A 213 -18.78 -5.87 -8.79
C ALA A 213 -20.04 -6.09 -9.63
N SER A 214 -21.00 -5.15 -9.59
CA SER A 214 -22.21 -5.20 -10.43
C SER A 214 -21.86 -5.15 -11.92
N TYR A 215 -20.93 -4.28 -12.32
CA TYR A 215 -20.45 -4.23 -13.70
C TYR A 215 -19.81 -5.56 -14.14
N MET A 216 -19.09 -6.26 -13.25
CA MET A 216 -18.55 -7.60 -13.55
C MET A 216 -19.61 -8.70 -13.62
N GLN A 217 -20.72 -8.55 -12.91
CA GLN A 217 -21.87 -9.43 -13.04
C GLN A 217 -22.53 -9.28 -14.41
N GLU A 218 -22.79 -8.05 -14.85
CA GLU A 218 -23.32 -7.75 -16.17
C GLU A 218 -22.39 -8.27 -17.27
N GLU A 219 -21.08 -8.01 -17.16
CA GLU A 219 -20.07 -8.55 -18.08
C GLU A 219 -20.00 -10.09 -18.03
N GLY A 220 -20.33 -10.69 -16.88
CA GLY A 220 -20.55 -12.13 -16.69
C GLY A 220 -21.64 -12.65 -17.61
N GLU A 221 -22.82 -12.04 -17.51
CA GLU A 221 -24.02 -12.43 -18.26
C GLU A 221 -23.87 -12.19 -19.77
N ASP A 222 -23.28 -11.07 -20.16
CA ASP A 222 -23.04 -10.74 -21.58
C ASP A 222 -22.10 -11.74 -22.26
N ARG A 223 -21.27 -12.44 -21.48
CA ARG A 223 -20.26 -13.38 -21.96
C ARG A 223 -20.57 -14.83 -21.65
N ARG A 224 -21.77 -15.14 -21.16
CA ARG A 224 -22.15 -16.49 -20.70
C ARG A 224 -22.01 -17.59 -21.76
N ASP A 225 -22.06 -17.22 -23.04
CA ASP A 225 -21.96 -18.13 -24.18
C ASP A 225 -20.50 -18.40 -24.61
N LEU A 226 -19.52 -17.70 -24.02
CA LEU A 226 -18.10 -17.92 -24.28
C LEU A 226 -17.57 -19.12 -23.48
N PRO A 227 -16.47 -19.77 -23.93
CA PRO A 227 -15.78 -20.80 -23.15
C PRO A 227 -15.35 -20.27 -21.77
N GLN A 228 -15.88 -20.88 -20.71
CA GLN A 228 -15.76 -20.36 -19.34
C GLN A 228 -14.36 -20.57 -18.74
N ASN A 229 -13.61 -21.52 -19.27
CA ASN A 229 -12.21 -21.78 -18.92
C ASN A 229 -11.21 -20.94 -19.75
N GLU A 230 -11.67 -20.02 -20.61
CA GLU A 230 -10.83 -19.12 -21.37
C GLU A 230 -10.84 -17.69 -20.82
N ARG A 231 -9.74 -16.94 -21.03
CA ARG A 231 -9.57 -15.56 -20.56
C ARG A 231 -10.70 -14.63 -21.01
N ASP A 232 -11.27 -14.92 -22.18
CA ASP A 232 -12.37 -14.14 -22.74
C ASP A 232 -13.58 -14.05 -21.81
N PHE A 233 -13.81 -15.11 -21.03
CA PHE A 233 -14.84 -15.18 -20.02
C PHE A 233 -14.30 -14.86 -18.62
N TYR A 234 -13.28 -15.60 -18.16
CA TYR A 234 -12.95 -15.59 -16.73
C TYR A 234 -12.22 -14.33 -16.28
N LEU A 235 -11.61 -13.57 -17.19
CA LEU A 235 -10.89 -12.36 -16.83
C LEU A 235 -11.82 -11.15 -16.89
N PHE A 236 -11.79 -10.32 -15.86
CA PHE A 236 -12.47 -9.03 -15.84
C PHE A 236 -11.98 -8.13 -16.97
N SER A 237 -12.87 -7.30 -17.52
CA SER A 237 -12.48 -6.29 -18.51
C SER A 237 -11.61 -5.17 -17.94
N TYR A 238 -11.50 -5.03 -16.62
CA TYR A 238 -10.63 -4.06 -15.98
C TYR A 238 -9.57 -4.70 -15.06
N ALA A 239 -8.47 -3.96 -14.86
CA ALA A 239 -7.45 -4.24 -13.86
C ALA A 239 -7.13 -3.00 -13.02
N VAL A 240 -6.65 -3.20 -11.80
CA VAL A 240 -6.18 -2.12 -10.93
C VAL A 240 -4.68 -2.27 -10.68
N ILE A 241 -3.94 -1.17 -10.86
CA ILE A 241 -2.53 -1.05 -10.50
C ILE A 241 -2.44 -0.04 -9.35
N SER A 242 -2.27 -0.52 -8.12
CA SER A 242 -2.06 0.34 -6.97
C SER A 242 -0.60 0.75 -6.87
N LEU A 243 -0.35 2.03 -7.11
CA LEU A 243 0.95 2.66 -6.89
C LEU A 243 1.10 3.18 -5.47
N ASN A 244 0.03 3.14 -4.67
CA ASN A 244 0.09 3.40 -3.24
C ASN A 244 0.38 2.13 -2.45
N TRP A 245 0.93 2.29 -1.25
CA TRP A 245 1.23 1.16 -0.35
C TRP A 245 0.01 0.68 0.45
N ASP A 246 -1.03 1.51 0.56
CA ASP A 246 -2.28 1.13 1.20
C ASP A 246 -3.07 0.13 0.35
N HIS A 247 -3.85 -0.70 1.04
CA HIS A 247 -4.71 -1.71 0.45
C HIS A 247 -6.20 -1.43 0.67
N PHE A 248 -6.57 -0.17 0.92
CA PHE A 248 -7.93 0.21 1.30
C PHE A 248 -8.94 -0.05 0.17
N LEU A 249 -8.63 0.37 -1.07
CA LEU A 249 -9.51 0.08 -2.21
C LEU A 249 -9.66 -1.43 -2.45
N ASN A 250 -8.55 -2.19 -2.37
CA ASN A 250 -8.60 -3.64 -2.51
C ASN A 250 -9.50 -4.26 -1.44
N TRP A 251 -9.46 -3.75 -0.21
CA TRP A 251 -10.35 -4.19 0.86
C TRP A 251 -11.83 -3.91 0.57
N MET A 252 -12.15 -2.74 0.00
CA MET A 252 -13.53 -2.46 -0.44
C MET A 252 -13.98 -3.43 -1.55
N ILE A 253 -13.11 -3.73 -2.51
CA ILE A 253 -13.39 -4.71 -3.58
C ILE A 253 -13.57 -6.12 -3.01
N PHE A 254 -12.75 -6.50 -2.03
CA PHE A 254 -12.84 -7.78 -1.33
C PHE A 254 -14.20 -7.96 -0.66
N ASN A 255 -14.67 -6.94 0.07
CA ASN A 255 -16.00 -6.96 0.69
C ASN A 255 -17.12 -6.99 -0.36
N ALA A 256 -17.02 -6.19 -1.43
CA ALA A 256 -18.01 -6.21 -2.51
C ALA A 256 -18.11 -7.57 -3.21
N HIS A 257 -16.97 -8.21 -3.48
CA HIS A 257 -16.93 -9.57 -4.04
C HIS A 257 -17.50 -10.60 -3.06
N LYS A 258 -17.21 -10.48 -1.76
CA LYS A 258 -17.80 -11.36 -0.75
C LYS A 258 -19.32 -11.22 -0.72
N ASP A 259 -19.84 -9.99 -0.66
CA ASP A 259 -21.27 -9.73 -0.65
C ASP A 259 -21.96 -10.37 -1.86
N PHE A 260 -21.38 -10.23 -3.05
CA PHE A 260 -21.87 -10.89 -4.27
C PHE A 260 -21.77 -12.43 -4.22
N ASN A 261 -20.64 -12.96 -3.74
CA ASN A 261 -20.36 -14.40 -3.70
C ASN A 261 -21.25 -15.17 -2.72
N ASP A 262 -21.70 -14.48 -1.66
CA ASP A 262 -22.51 -15.03 -0.58
C ASP A 262 -24.00 -14.68 -0.74
N ASP A 263 -24.36 -13.83 -1.71
CA ASP A 263 -25.76 -13.51 -2.01
C ASP A 263 -26.54 -14.79 -2.39
N PRO A 264 -27.58 -15.17 -1.63
CA PRO A 264 -28.40 -16.33 -1.95
C PRO A 264 -29.09 -16.25 -3.32
N ARG A 265 -29.27 -15.03 -3.86
CA ARG A 265 -29.86 -14.80 -5.20
C ARG A 265 -28.89 -15.13 -6.34
N ASN A 266 -27.61 -15.34 -6.03
CA ASN A 266 -26.59 -15.78 -6.96
C ASN A 266 -26.49 -17.33 -6.94
N ASP A 267 -27.61 -18.00 -7.19
CA ASP A 267 -27.75 -19.46 -7.22
C ASP A 267 -27.87 -20.04 -8.63
N CYS A 268 -28.04 -19.16 -9.63
CA CYS A 268 -28.18 -19.49 -11.03
C CYS A 268 -27.32 -18.59 -11.91
N PHE A 269 -26.63 -19.19 -12.88
CA PHE A 269 -25.87 -18.49 -13.91
C PHE A 269 -26.09 -19.20 -15.25
N ALA A 270 -26.31 -18.43 -16.32
CA ALA A 270 -26.55 -18.96 -17.68
C ALA A 270 -27.67 -20.03 -17.75
N GLY A 271 -28.74 -19.87 -16.95
CA GLY A 271 -29.87 -20.80 -16.90
C GLY A 271 -29.59 -22.14 -16.21
N ARG A 272 -28.46 -22.26 -15.51
CA ARG A 272 -28.04 -23.46 -14.78
C ARG A 272 -27.91 -23.14 -13.28
N HIS A 273 -28.18 -24.11 -12.41
CA HIS A 273 -28.04 -23.97 -10.96
C HIS A 273 -26.55 -24.04 -10.53
N ILE A 274 -25.80 -23.03 -10.94
CA ILE A 274 -24.38 -22.81 -10.67
C ILE A 274 -24.20 -21.36 -10.24
N ARG A 275 -23.29 -21.12 -9.31
CA ARG A 275 -23.02 -19.76 -8.81
C ARG A 275 -21.91 -19.09 -9.60
N LEU A 276 -22.09 -17.84 -10.01
CA LEU A 276 -20.98 -17.02 -10.50
C LEU A 276 -20.21 -16.47 -9.30
N LYS A 277 -18.88 -16.56 -9.28
CA LYS A 277 -18.07 -16.03 -8.17
C LYS A 277 -16.93 -15.15 -8.64
N PHE A 278 -16.61 -14.14 -7.84
CA PHE A 278 -15.56 -13.16 -8.09
C PHE A 278 -14.40 -13.30 -7.11
N PHE A 279 -13.18 -13.24 -7.63
CA PHE A 279 -11.95 -13.26 -6.85
C PHE A 279 -10.91 -12.31 -7.46
N ASN A 280 -9.83 -12.05 -6.72
CA ASN A 280 -8.74 -11.20 -7.16
C ASN A 280 -7.48 -12.05 -7.36
N ASP A 281 -6.73 -11.71 -8.40
CA ASP A 281 -5.41 -12.25 -8.69
C ASP A 281 -4.35 -11.16 -8.49
N PHE A 282 -3.38 -11.44 -7.62
CA PHE A 282 -2.27 -10.55 -7.29
C PHE A 282 -1.02 -10.76 -8.17
N ALA A 283 -1.10 -11.65 -9.17
CA ALA A 283 -0.01 -12.10 -10.05
C ALA A 283 1.13 -12.87 -9.35
N ILE A 284 1.07 -13.01 -8.02
CA ILE A 284 2.01 -13.80 -7.24
C ILE A 284 1.26 -14.77 -6.34
N MET A 285 1.87 -15.93 -6.12
CA MET A 285 1.37 -16.88 -5.14
C MET A 285 1.77 -16.42 -3.74
N MET A 286 0.77 -16.20 -2.88
CA MET A 286 0.97 -15.84 -1.48
C MET A 286 -0.09 -16.49 -0.59
N GLY A 287 0.26 -16.70 0.67
CA GLY A 287 -0.65 -17.18 1.69
C GLY A 287 -1.25 -15.99 2.41
N LEU A 288 -2.55 -16.04 2.65
CA LEU A 288 -3.27 -15.02 3.43
C LEU A 288 -3.76 -15.64 4.74
N ARG A 289 -3.76 -14.83 5.79
CA ARG A 289 -4.43 -15.17 7.05
C ARG A 289 -5.94 -15.30 6.80
N GLU A 290 -6.55 -16.45 7.14
CA GLU A 290 -8.01 -16.62 7.00
C GLU A 290 -8.76 -15.64 7.91
N LEU A 291 -9.83 -15.02 7.42
CA LEU A 291 -10.67 -14.12 8.21
C LEU A 291 -11.82 -14.89 8.88
N ARG A 292 -12.41 -14.35 9.95
CA ARG A 292 -13.64 -14.90 10.55
C ARG A 292 -14.74 -14.95 9.49
N ARG A 293 -15.45 -16.07 9.41
CA ARG A 293 -16.50 -16.25 8.39
C ARG A 293 -17.81 -15.60 8.80
N GLY A 294 -18.08 -15.54 10.10
CA GLY A 294 -19.20 -14.81 10.68
C GLY A 294 -18.92 -14.31 12.10
N PRO A 295 -19.85 -13.51 12.66
CA PRO A 295 -19.73 -12.99 14.02
C PRO A 295 -19.64 -14.13 15.04
N GLY A 296 -18.56 -14.14 15.83
CA GLY A 296 -18.33 -15.14 16.88
C GLY A 296 -17.57 -16.39 16.43
N ASP A 297 -17.20 -16.52 15.15
CA ASP A 297 -16.32 -17.59 14.69
C ASP A 297 -14.90 -17.40 15.24
N GLU A 298 -14.23 -18.50 15.58
CA GLU A 298 -12.82 -18.47 15.99
C GLU A 298 -11.91 -18.21 14.78
N LEU A 299 -10.86 -17.42 14.99
CA LEU A 299 -9.80 -17.26 14.01
C LEU A 299 -9.00 -18.56 13.90
N THR A 300 -8.57 -18.89 12.69
CA THR A 300 -7.79 -20.11 12.43
C THR A 300 -6.39 -19.77 11.95
N GLU A 301 -5.47 -20.74 12.12
CA GLU A 301 -4.12 -20.73 11.54
C GLU A 301 -4.12 -21.20 10.06
N LYS A 302 -5.29 -21.43 9.46
CA LYS A 302 -5.35 -21.95 8.09
C LYS A 302 -4.87 -20.89 7.10
N ILE A 303 -4.11 -21.38 6.12
CA ILE A 303 -3.68 -20.58 4.97
C ILE A 303 -4.86 -20.44 4.02
N TRP A 304 -5.26 -19.19 3.76
CA TRP A 304 -6.19 -18.85 2.70
C TRP A 304 -5.40 -18.45 1.45
N TYR A 305 -5.65 -19.10 0.32
CA TYR A 305 -4.96 -18.80 -0.93
C TYR A 305 -5.84 -17.95 -1.86
N PRO A 306 -5.33 -16.82 -2.37
CA PRO A 306 -6.01 -16.08 -3.42
C PRO A 306 -6.06 -16.92 -4.71
N TYR A 307 -7.06 -16.66 -5.54
CA TYR A 307 -7.22 -17.36 -6.81
C TYR A 307 -6.24 -16.81 -7.83
N ASN A 308 -5.70 -17.69 -8.68
CA ASN A 308 -4.94 -17.32 -9.86
C ASN A 308 -5.56 -17.97 -11.10
N GLU A 309 -5.07 -17.59 -12.28
CA GLU A 309 -5.59 -18.10 -13.57
C GLU A 309 -5.62 -19.62 -13.65
N THR A 310 -4.58 -20.31 -13.17
CA THR A 310 -4.53 -21.78 -13.19
C THR A 310 -5.65 -22.41 -12.36
N VAL A 311 -5.95 -21.85 -11.19
CA VAL A 311 -7.04 -22.33 -10.31
C VAL A 311 -8.39 -22.13 -11.01
N VAL A 312 -8.61 -20.98 -11.65
CA VAL A 312 -9.89 -20.68 -12.30
C VAL A 312 -10.11 -21.47 -13.57
N GLN A 313 -9.08 -21.67 -14.39
CA GLN A 313 -9.16 -22.55 -15.57
C GLN A 313 -9.63 -23.95 -15.18
N ARG A 314 -9.13 -24.48 -14.06
CA ARG A 314 -9.52 -25.79 -13.55
C ARG A 314 -10.93 -25.82 -12.97
N ILE A 315 -11.34 -24.79 -12.23
CA ILE A 315 -12.70 -24.71 -11.65
C ILE A 315 -13.76 -24.52 -12.73
N ASN A 316 -13.43 -23.81 -13.80
CA ASN A 316 -14.33 -23.56 -14.91
C ASN A 316 -14.23 -24.62 -16.02
N ASP A 317 -13.46 -25.67 -15.81
CA ASP A 317 -13.31 -26.76 -16.77
C ASP A 317 -14.68 -27.45 -16.97
N PRO A 318 -15.21 -27.49 -18.20
CA PRO A 318 -16.53 -28.07 -18.47
C PRO A 318 -16.62 -29.56 -18.14
N ASP A 319 -15.49 -30.27 -18.05
CA ASP A 319 -15.45 -31.69 -17.71
C ASP A 319 -15.60 -31.94 -16.19
N TYR A 320 -15.61 -30.90 -15.36
CA TYR A 320 -15.72 -31.00 -13.90
C TYR A 320 -16.91 -30.20 -13.36
N ASP A 321 -17.84 -30.88 -12.67
CA ASP A 321 -18.98 -30.21 -12.01
C ASP A 321 -18.57 -29.66 -10.63
N HIS A 322 -18.28 -28.35 -10.59
CA HIS A 322 -17.87 -27.65 -9.38
C HIS A 322 -19.00 -26.88 -8.67
N GLY A 323 -20.24 -26.92 -9.16
CA GLY A 323 -21.38 -26.16 -8.63
C GLY A 323 -21.20 -24.63 -8.65
N LYS A 324 -20.11 -24.14 -9.26
CA LYS A 324 -19.75 -22.72 -9.37
C LYS A 324 -18.91 -22.48 -10.61
N ILE A 325 -18.92 -21.24 -11.06
CA ILE A 325 -18.08 -20.68 -12.11
C ILE A 325 -17.40 -19.45 -11.55
N VAL A 326 -16.16 -19.21 -11.94
CA VAL A 326 -15.35 -18.14 -11.40
C VAL A 326 -14.94 -17.15 -12.47
N ARG A 327 -15.03 -15.87 -12.16
CA ARG A 327 -14.36 -14.78 -12.86
C ARG A 327 -13.39 -14.09 -11.89
N MET A 328 -12.31 -13.51 -12.40
CA MET A 328 -11.27 -12.88 -11.61
C MET A 328 -10.86 -11.50 -12.13
N GLY A 329 -10.56 -10.60 -11.18
CA GLY A 329 -9.94 -9.31 -11.44
C GLY A 329 -8.46 -9.32 -11.15
N LYS A 330 -7.68 -8.63 -11.99
CA LYS A 330 -6.25 -8.42 -11.72
C LYS A 330 -6.07 -7.20 -10.83
N TYR A 331 -5.34 -7.37 -9.73
CA TYR A 331 -5.02 -6.29 -8.79
C TYR A 331 -3.53 -6.31 -8.46
N TYR A 332 -2.80 -5.28 -8.87
CA TYR A 332 -1.34 -5.26 -8.79
C TYR A 332 -0.82 -4.26 -7.76
N TYR A 333 0.25 -4.65 -7.06
CA TYR A 333 1.01 -3.79 -6.14
C TYR A 333 2.48 -3.72 -6.55
N PRO A 334 2.82 -2.97 -7.61
CA PRO A 334 4.21 -2.86 -8.07
C PRO A 334 5.19 -2.24 -7.06
N HIS A 335 4.69 -1.45 -6.11
CA HIS A 335 5.49 -0.86 -5.02
C HIS A 335 5.39 -1.67 -3.71
N GLY A 336 4.74 -2.83 -3.77
CA GLY A 336 4.37 -3.61 -2.60
C GLY A 336 3.16 -3.06 -1.86
N CYS A 337 2.85 -3.68 -0.73
CA CYS A 337 1.60 -3.47 0.00
C CYS A 337 1.89 -3.61 1.51
N LEU A 338 1.31 -2.72 2.33
CA LEU A 338 1.49 -2.72 3.78
C LEU A 338 0.98 -4.01 4.44
N ALA A 339 -0.03 -4.65 3.85
CA ALA A 339 -0.52 -5.95 4.30
C ALA A 339 0.41 -7.14 4.01
N TRP A 340 1.53 -6.97 3.29
CA TRP A 340 2.37 -8.07 2.82
C TRP A 340 3.72 -8.15 3.55
N ARG A 341 4.14 -9.36 3.90
CA ARG A 341 5.48 -9.65 4.45
C ARG A 341 6.19 -10.75 3.67
N CYS A 342 7.50 -10.58 3.48
CA CYS A 342 8.37 -11.63 2.98
C CYS A 342 9.09 -12.29 4.16
N CYS A 343 8.84 -13.58 4.41
CA CYS A 343 9.45 -14.25 5.54
C CYS A 343 10.98 -14.30 5.38
N PRO A 344 11.77 -13.80 6.36
CA PRO A 344 13.23 -13.81 6.26
C PRO A 344 13.82 -15.23 6.35
N ASN A 345 13.05 -16.21 6.89
CA ASN A 345 13.49 -17.59 7.01
C ASN A 345 13.28 -18.40 5.72
N CYS A 346 12.06 -18.40 5.16
CA CYS A 346 11.72 -19.26 4.01
C CYS A 346 11.53 -18.50 2.68
N GLY A 347 11.51 -17.16 2.71
CA GLY A 347 11.29 -16.32 1.52
C GLY A 347 9.85 -16.32 0.99
N SER A 348 8.91 -17.00 1.65
CA SER A 348 7.50 -17.01 1.25
C SER A 348 6.82 -15.68 1.55
N MET A 349 5.91 -15.28 0.64
CA MET A 349 5.06 -14.11 0.79
C MET A 349 3.80 -14.44 1.59
N ASN A 350 3.52 -13.61 2.60
CA ASN A 350 2.35 -13.73 3.47
C ASN A 350 1.58 -12.42 3.46
N GLY A 351 0.24 -12.49 3.56
CA GLY A 351 -0.62 -11.32 3.64
C GLY A 351 -1.57 -11.35 4.85
N SER A 352 -1.81 -10.17 5.43
CA SER A 352 -2.77 -9.94 6.51
C SER A 352 -3.73 -8.82 6.15
N PHE A 353 -4.98 -9.16 5.81
CA PHE A 353 -6.03 -8.22 5.43
C PHE A 353 -7.09 -8.09 6.53
N GLY A 354 -6.65 -7.94 7.79
CA GLY A 354 -7.53 -7.94 8.95
C GLY A 354 -8.01 -9.32 9.40
N ASP A 355 -8.86 -9.30 10.41
CA ASP A 355 -9.42 -10.50 11.05
C ASP A 355 -10.89 -10.74 10.71
N ASP A 356 -11.61 -9.71 10.23
CA ASP A 356 -13.05 -9.74 10.02
C ASP A 356 -13.42 -9.21 8.63
N TRP A 357 -14.43 -9.80 8.00
CA TRP A 357 -15.05 -9.26 6.78
C TRP A 357 -15.96 -8.08 7.11
N ASP A 358 -15.35 -6.91 7.28
CA ASP A 358 -16.02 -5.64 7.54
C ASP A 358 -15.25 -4.47 6.90
N GLU A 359 -15.94 -3.58 6.19
CA GLU A 359 -15.35 -2.32 5.70
C GLU A 359 -14.72 -1.47 6.82
N GLY A 360 -15.20 -1.64 8.04
CA GLY A 360 -14.77 -0.95 9.25
C GLY A 360 -13.75 -1.70 10.11
N SER A 361 -13.14 -2.78 9.60
CA SER A 361 -12.24 -3.62 10.39
C SER A 361 -11.01 -2.86 10.89
N GLU A 362 -10.92 -2.61 12.20
CA GLU A 362 -9.76 -1.94 12.82
C GLU A 362 -8.44 -2.69 12.60
N SER A 363 -8.49 -4.01 12.35
CA SER A 363 -7.32 -4.86 12.12
C SER A 363 -6.83 -4.89 10.67
N LEU A 364 -7.43 -4.10 9.77
CA LEU A 364 -7.10 -4.11 8.34
C LEU A 364 -5.61 -3.85 8.08
N PHE A 365 -4.98 -2.96 8.83
CA PHE A 365 -3.57 -2.60 8.67
C PHE A 365 -2.66 -3.50 9.49
N PRO A 366 -1.39 -3.70 9.06
CA PRO A 366 -0.45 -4.53 9.79
C PRO A 366 -0.23 -4.01 11.22
N PRO A 367 0.14 -4.89 12.16
CA PRO A 367 0.38 -4.48 13.54
C PRO A 367 1.56 -3.50 13.63
N SER A 368 1.41 -2.51 14.51
CA SER A 368 2.43 -1.52 14.86
C SER A 368 3.39 -2.06 15.93
N LEU A 369 4.56 -1.43 16.07
CA LEU A 369 5.42 -1.58 17.24
C LEU A 369 4.76 -1.00 18.50
N VAL A 370 3.84 -0.06 18.31
CA VAL A 370 3.10 0.62 19.37
C VAL A 370 1.91 -0.25 19.83
N PRO A 371 1.84 -0.66 21.11
CA PRO A 371 0.86 -1.61 21.60
C PRO A 371 -0.60 -1.19 21.39
N ALA A 372 -0.97 0.07 21.62
CA ALA A 372 -2.37 0.52 21.48
C ALA A 372 -2.90 0.39 20.04
N PHE A 373 -2.01 0.21 19.07
CA PHE A 373 -2.30 0.16 17.64
C PHE A 373 -2.13 -1.23 17.04
N ARG A 374 -1.82 -2.24 17.87
CA ARG A 374 -2.00 -3.64 17.46
C ARG A 374 -3.50 -3.99 17.56
N LYS A 375 -4.17 -3.98 16.40
CA LYS A 375 -5.58 -4.34 16.28
C LYS A 375 -5.81 -5.77 15.81
N ILE A 376 -4.79 -6.38 15.22
CA ILE A 376 -4.82 -7.79 14.81
C ILE A 376 -4.73 -8.71 16.02
N VAL A 377 -5.46 -9.82 15.99
CA VAL A 377 -5.46 -10.84 17.03
C VAL A 377 -4.31 -11.83 16.80
N ASP A 378 -3.68 -12.21 17.90
CA ASP A 378 -2.65 -13.26 17.96
C ASP A 378 -3.28 -14.61 17.63
N ARG A 379 -2.70 -15.35 16.68
CA ARG A 379 -3.25 -16.64 16.22
C ARG A 379 -2.44 -17.84 16.64
N THR A 380 -1.18 -17.64 17.00
CA THR A 380 -0.25 -18.71 17.37
C THR A 380 0.38 -18.41 18.72
N GLU A 381 0.82 -19.46 19.43
CA GLU A 381 1.56 -19.30 20.69
C GLU A 381 2.82 -18.43 20.54
N LEU A 382 3.44 -18.46 19.35
CA LEU A 382 4.58 -17.63 19.00
C LEU A 382 4.22 -16.14 19.02
N GLU A 383 3.10 -15.78 18.40
CA GLU A 383 2.62 -14.40 18.36
C GLU A 383 2.28 -13.91 19.77
N GLU A 384 1.53 -14.69 20.53
CA GLU A 384 1.17 -14.35 21.91
C GLU A 384 2.40 -14.15 22.79
N ARG A 385 3.40 -15.04 22.68
CA ARG A 385 4.66 -14.92 23.42
C ARG A 385 5.41 -13.66 23.00
N SER A 386 5.52 -13.40 21.71
CA SER A 386 6.23 -12.22 21.19
C SER A 386 5.60 -10.92 21.69
N VAL A 387 4.26 -10.86 21.72
CA VAL A 387 3.51 -9.72 22.26
C VAL A 387 3.76 -9.54 23.76
N LYS A 388 3.80 -10.63 24.54
CA LYS A 388 4.16 -10.58 25.97
C LYS A 388 5.60 -10.11 26.22
N GLU A 389 6.49 -10.31 25.25
CA GLU A 389 7.88 -9.83 25.25
C GLU A 389 8.01 -8.39 24.71
N GLY A 390 6.90 -7.70 24.41
CA GLY A 390 6.88 -6.32 23.89
C GLY A 390 7.08 -6.20 22.37
N ARG A 391 7.16 -7.31 21.64
CA ARG A 391 7.32 -7.34 20.17
C ARG A 391 5.97 -7.34 19.47
N HIS A 392 5.27 -6.20 19.56
CA HIS A 392 3.88 -6.04 19.11
C HIS A 392 3.66 -6.06 17.60
N ASP A 393 4.70 -5.93 16.78
CA ASP A 393 4.59 -5.99 15.32
C ASP A 393 4.75 -7.42 14.78
N VAL A 394 5.05 -8.42 15.62
CA VAL A 394 5.28 -9.80 15.17
C VAL A 394 3.99 -10.45 14.67
N ILE A 395 4.12 -11.14 13.52
CA ILE A 395 3.18 -12.15 13.05
C ILE A 395 3.95 -13.39 12.57
N SER A 396 3.37 -14.56 12.75
CA SER A 396 3.94 -15.83 12.29
C SER A 396 3.83 -15.99 10.78
N CYS A 397 4.87 -16.55 10.16
CA CYS A 397 4.82 -16.96 8.77
C CYS A 397 3.90 -18.17 8.59
N LEU A 398 2.93 -18.07 7.67
CA LEU A 398 1.92 -19.10 7.42
C LEU A 398 2.48 -20.44 6.91
N TYR A 399 3.76 -20.48 6.49
CA TYR A 399 4.37 -21.64 5.86
C TYR A 399 5.40 -22.36 6.72
N CYS A 400 6.11 -21.64 7.59
CA CYS A 400 7.23 -22.19 8.36
C CYS A 400 7.23 -21.74 9.82
N ASP A 401 6.19 -21.02 10.24
CA ASP A 401 5.98 -20.51 11.59
C ASP A 401 7.09 -19.60 12.13
N ALA A 402 8.05 -19.18 11.31
CA ALA A 402 9.05 -18.20 11.70
C ALA A 402 8.43 -16.83 11.97
N GLU A 403 9.04 -16.07 12.88
CA GLU A 403 8.65 -14.69 13.16
C GLU A 403 8.87 -13.83 11.92
N THR A 404 7.89 -12.98 11.64
CA THR A 404 8.03 -11.87 10.71
C THR A 404 7.64 -10.59 11.43
N GLU A 405 8.33 -9.51 11.11
CA GLU A 405 8.22 -8.21 11.77
C GLU A 405 7.84 -7.13 10.76
N LEU A 406 7.61 -5.91 11.23
CA LEU A 406 7.23 -4.79 10.36
C LEU A 406 8.32 -4.48 9.31
N LYS A 407 9.59 -4.63 9.67
CA LYS A 407 10.73 -4.50 8.74
C LYS A 407 10.68 -5.45 7.54
N ASP A 408 9.98 -6.57 7.66
CA ASP A 408 9.83 -7.58 6.61
C ASP A 408 8.72 -7.21 5.60
N THR A 409 8.07 -6.07 5.81
CA THR A 409 7.12 -5.50 4.85
C THR A 409 7.84 -5.13 3.57
N MET A 410 7.39 -5.70 2.45
CA MET A 410 7.97 -5.40 1.16
C MET A 410 7.44 -4.08 0.63
N LEU A 411 8.07 -2.98 1.00
CA LEU A 411 7.86 -1.68 0.37
C LEU A 411 9.04 -1.36 -0.53
N VAL A 412 8.75 -1.09 -1.81
CA VAL A 412 9.70 -0.50 -2.74
C VAL A 412 9.26 0.92 -3.00
N MET A 413 10.18 1.86 -2.79
CA MET A 413 9.95 3.24 -3.15
C MET A 413 10.20 3.48 -4.64
N GLN A 414 9.61 4.56 -5.15
CA GLN A 414 9.94 5.14 -6.46
C GLN A 414 11.37 5.72 -6.40
N SER A 415 12.38 4.84 -6.35
CA SER A 415 13.79 5.19 -6.31
C SER A 415 14.38 5.20 -7.72
N ALA A 416 15.29 6.15 -7.97
CA ALA A 416 16.08 6.21 -9.21
C ALA A 416 17.18 5.14 -9.23
N VAL A 417 17.60 4.68 -8.05
CA VAL A 417 18.62 3.65 -7.87
C VAL A 417 17.93 2.30 -7.70
N LYS A 418 18.05 1.46 -8.72
CA LYS A 418 17.45 0.12 -8.73
C LYS A 418 18.28 -0.82 -7.86
N SER A 419 17.84 -1.06 -6.63
CA SER A 419 18.21 -2.28 -5.91
C SER A 419 17.59 -3.49 -6.61
N ASN A 420 18.08 -4.70 -6.33
CA ASN A 420 17.47 -5.93 -6.83
C ASN A 420 16.04 -6.03 -6.28
N ALA A 421 15.04 -5.59 -7.06
CA ALA A 421 13.65 -5.70 -6.69
C ALA A 421 13.34 -7.17 -6.34
N PRO A 422 12.63 -7.43 -5.21
CA PRO A 422 12.28 -8.78 -4.83
C PRO A 422 11.64 -9.54 -5.99
N PRO A 423 11.93 -10.85 -6.17
CA PRO A 423 11.42 -11.62 -7.31
C PRO A 423 9.92 -11.49 -7.53
N ALA A 424 9.14 -11.42 -6.45
CA ALA A 424 7.69 -11.21 -6.48
C ALA A 424 7.28 -9.92 -7.22
N LEU A 425 7.95 -8.79 -6.96
CA LEU A 425 7.62 -7.52 -7.63
C LEU A 425 7.97 -7.54 -9.12
N ARG A 426 9.04 -8.26 -9.51
CA ARG A 426 9.40 -8.41 -10.93
C ARG A 426 8.35 -9.20 -11.72
N ILE A 427 7.74 -10.20 -11.08
CA ILE A 427 6.63 -10.97 -11.68
C ILE A 427 5.43 -10.05 -11.88
N ILE A 428 5.04 -9.28 -10.84
CA ILE A 428 3.96 -8.29 -10.91
C ILE A 428 4.20 -7.30 -12.05
N GLN A 429 5.40 -6.72 -12.13
CA GLN A 429 5.75 -5.77 -13.20
C GLN A 429 5.66 -6.39 -14.60
N SER A 430 6.02 -7.67 -14.74
CA SER A 430 5.91 -8.39 -16.01
C SER A 430 4.44 -8.61 -16.42
N ASP A 431 3.57 -8.97 -15.48
CA ASP A 431 2.12 -9.16 -15.73
C ASP A 431 1.44 -7.82 -16.04
N ILE A 432 1.82 -6.74 -15.36
CA ILE A 432 1.37 -5.37 -15.67
C ILE A 432 1.74 -4.98 -17.10
N ASN A 433 2.98 -5.23 -17.54
CA ASN A 433 3.41 -4.89 -18.91
C ASN A 433 2.56 -5.61 -19.96
N ALA A 434 2.22 -6.88 -19.71
CA ALA A 434 1.32 -7.62 -20.58
C ALA A 434 -0.08 -7.00 -20.58
N SER A 435 -0.64 -6.66 -19.41
CA SER A 435 -1.94 -6.00 -19.30
C SER A 435 -1.98 -4.64 -20.04
N LEU A 436 -0.94 -3.81 -19.89
CA LEU A 436 -0.88 -2.47 -20.50
C LEU A 436 -0.73 -2.51 -22.02
N GLN A 437 -0.09 -3.56 -22.57
CA GLN A 437 0.04 -3.71 -24.02
C GLN A 437 -1.31 -3.83 -24.75
N HIS A 438 -2.36 -4.26 -24.04
CA HIS A 438 -3.69 -4.50 -24.58
C HIS A 438 -4.74 -3.51 -24.09
N ALA A 439 -4.36 -2.58 -23.21
CA ALA A 439 -5.26 -1.57 -22.67
C ALA A 439 -5.73 -0.62 -23.78
N LYS A 440 -7.04 -0.42 -23.85
CA LYS A 440 -7.72 0.55 -24.72
C LYS A 440 -8.05 1.83 -23.98
N HIS A 441 -8.18 1.74 -22.65
CA HIS A 441 -8.47 2.86 -21.77
C HIS A 441 -7.60 2.78 -20.51
N ILE A 442 -6.95 3.88 -20.14
CA ILE A 442 -6.22 4.01 -18.89
C ILE A 442 -6.89 5.08 -18.02
N ILE A 443 -7.15 4.75 -16.77
CA ILE A 443 -7.77 5.64 -15.78
C ILE A 443 -6.76 5.94 -14.69
N PHE A 444 -6.49 7.21 -14.46
CA PHE A 444 -5.61 7.69 -13.40
C PHE A 444 -6.44 8.23 -12.24
N MET A 445 -6.54 7.44 -11.17
CA MET A 445 -7.25 7.80 -9.94
C MET A 445 -6.25 8.31 -8.92
N GLY A 446 -6.21 9.62 -8.69
CA GLY A 446 -5.35 10.25 -7.68
C GLY A 446 -3.85 10.02 -7.89
N TYR A 447 -3.44 9.62 -9.09
CA TYR A 447 -2.05 9.46 -9.51
C TYR A 447 -1.72 10.51 -10.55
N SER A 448 -0.63 11.25 -10.32
CA SER A 448 -0.29 12.42 -11.12
C SER A 448 0.98 12.24 -11.98
N LEU A 449 1.41 10.99 -12.23
CA LEU A 449 2.66 10.68 -12.94
C LEU A 449 3.86 11.49 -12.42
N PRO A 450 4.17 11.40 -11.12
CA PRO A 450 5.13 12.28 -10.50
C PRO A 450 6.54 12.04 -11.12
N PRO A 451 7.41 13.08 -11.16
CA PRO A 451 8.66 13.01 -11.93
C PRO A 451 9.62 11.89 -11.52
N ASP A 452 9.55 11.48 -10.26
CA ASP A 452 10.33 10.40 -9.64
C ASP A 452 9.90 9.00 -10.07
N ASP A 453 8.68 8.83 -10.58
CA ASP A 453 8.19 7.54 -11.06
C ASP A 453 8.61 7.24 -12.50
N MET A 454 9.93 7.19 -12.71
CA MET A 454 10.54 7.03 -14.02
C MET A 454 10.17 5.70 -14.68
N VAL A 455 9.94 4.64 -13.90
CA VAL A 455 9.61 3.30 -14.42
C VAL A 455 8.24 3.32 -15.07
N TRP A 456 7.20 3.77 -14.36
CA TRP A 456 5.84 3.78 -14.89
C TRP A 456 5.67 4.79 -16.01
N ARG A 457 6.31 5.97 -15.91
CA ARG A 457 6.36 6.93 -17.03
C ARG A 457 6.99 6.33 -18.28
N SER A 458 8.11 5.62 -18.14
CA SER A 458 8.78 4.97 -19.29
C SER A 458 7.93 3.86 -19.90
N ILE A 459 7.28 3.03 -19.08
CA ILE A 459 6.39 1.96 -19.54
C ILE A 459 5.21 2.55 -20.31
N LEU A 460 4.59 3.61 -19.79
CA LEU A 460 3.46 4.28 -20.43
C LEU A 460 3.87 4.99 -21.73
N LEU A 461 5.06 5.59 -21.79
CA LEU A 461 5.62 6.16 -23.03
C LEU A 461 5.91 5.08 -24.08
N ALA A 462 6.43 3.92 -23.67
CA ALA A 462 6.77 2.81 -24.56
C ALA A 462 5.58 1.92 -24.94
N ARG A 463 4.36 2.27 -24.50
CA ARG A 463 3.15 1.49 -24.77
C ARG A 463 2.92 1.33 -26.27
N LYS A 464 2.21 0.26 -26.65
CA LYS A 464 1.82 0.00 -28.03
C LYS A 464 0.37 0.40 -28.25
N GLY A 465 0.11 1.11 -29.35
CA GLY A 465 -1.23 1.48 -29.76
C GLY A 465 -1.75 2.75 -29.10
N ASP A 466 -2.88 3.20 -29.64
CA ASP A 466 -3.60 4.36 -29.14
C ASP A 466 -4.48 3.97 -27.96
N VAL A 467 -4.53 4.83 -26.94
CA VAL A 467 -5.26 4.58 -25.70
C VAL A 467 -6.01 5.84 -25.30
N LYS A 468 -7.25 5.67 -24.84
CA LYS A 468 -8.00 6.73 -24.19
C LYS A 468 -7.49 6.92 -22.77
N VAL A 469 -7.54 8.15 -22.25
CA VAL A 469 -7.10 8.45 -20.88
C VAL A 469 -8.12 9.26 -20.09
N SER A 470 -8.54 8.72 -18.94
CA SER A 470 -9.29 9.47 -17.93
C SER A 470 -8.36 9.86 -16.78
N VAL A 471 -8.35 11.12 -16.37
CA VAL A 471 -7.52 11.62 -15.28
C VAL A 471 -8.40 12.21 -14.18
N VAL A 472 -8.31 11.66 -12.97
CA VAL A 472 -9.04 12.13 -11.79
C VAL A 472 -8.03 12.61 -10.76
N VAL A 473 -7.98 13.92 -10.53
CA VAL A 473 -7.05 14.54 -9.57
C VAL A 473 -7.77 15.62 -8.78
N GLY A 474 -7.76 15.52 -7.45
CA GLY A 474 -8.36 16.53 -6.57
C GLY A 474 -7.49 17.78 -6.48
N ILE A 475 -7.83 18.81 -7.25
CA ILE A 475 -7.19 20.14 -7.21
C ILE A 475 -8.17 21.28 -6.93
N GLY A 476 -9.42 20.94 -6.56
CA GLY A 476 -10.47 21.92 -6.27
C GLY A 476 -11.15 22.51 -7.51
N GLY A 477 -11.00 21.87 -8.67
CA GLY A 477 -11.71 22.24 -9.89
C GLY A 477 -13.17 21.78 -9.90
N PRO A 478 -13.89 21.91 -11.04
CA PRO A 478 -15.30 21.58 -11.13
C PRO A 478 -15.60 20.08 -11.02
N GLY A 479 -16.82 19.76 -10.60
CA GLY A 479 -17.39 18.41 -10.53
C GLY A 479 -18.07 17.99 -11.83
N HIS A 480 -17.33 18.03 -12.94
CA HIS A 480 -17.75 17.46 -14.22
C HIS A 480 -16.52 17.11 -15.06
N TRP A 481 -16.69 16.22 -16.04
CA TRP A 481 -15.62 15.84 -16.96
C TRP A 481 -15.31 16.96 -17.95
N GLN A 482 -14.04 17.30 -18.05
CA GLN A 482 -13.50 18.32 -18.95
C GLN A 482 -12.72 17.66 -20.09
N TYR A 483 -12.80 18.26 -21.28
CA TYR A 483 -12.12 17.80 -22.49
C TYR A 483 -11.30 18.94 -23.07
N CYS A 484 -9.98 18.82 -23.00
CA CYS A 484 -9.07 19.91 -23.33
C CYS A 484 -7.91 19.39 -24.19
N SER A 485 -7.48 20.16 -25.19
CA SER A 485 -6.29 19.85 -26.00
C SER A 485 -4.98 20.28 -25.37
N LYS A 486 -5.04 21.09 -24.31
CA LYS A 486 -3.88 21.66 -23.65
C LYS A 486 -4.09 21.83 -22.14
N PRO A 487 -3.02 21.76 -21.32
CA PRO A 487 -3.10 21.93 -19.87
C PRO A 487 -3.72 23.26 -19.44
N GLU A 488 -3.41 24.36 -20.13
CA GLU A 488 -3.87 25.70 -19.75
C GLU A 488 -5.39 25.91 -19.84
N ASN A 489 -6.10 24.98 -20.51
CA ASN A 489 -7.54 25.05 -20.70
C ASN A 489 -8.33 24.26 -19.64
N ILE A 490 -7.65 23.59 -18.70
CA ILE A 490 -8.30 22.84 -17.63
C ILE A 490 -8.76 23.82 -16.53
N GLU A 491 -10.06 23.84 -16.26
CA GLU A 491 -10.66 24.60 -15.16
C GLU A 491 -10.24 24.02 -13.81
N GLY A 492 -9.91 24.90 -12.86
CA GLY A 492 -9.33 24.52 -11.56
C GLY A 492 -7.84 24.86 -11.43
N GLY A 493 -7.20 25.29 -12.53
CA GLY A 493 -5.85 25.86 -12.54
C GLY A 493 -4.85 25.03 -13.35
N VAL A 494 -3.77 25.69 -13.82
CA VAL A 494 -2.64 25.02 -14.45
C VAL A 494 -1.84 24.32 -13.36
N ASP A 495 -1.98 23.01 -13.30
CA ASP A 495 -1.09 22.18 -12.52
C ASP A 495 -0.03 21.60 -13.45
N GLU A 496 1.25 21.81 -13.13
CA GLU A 496 2.40 21.18 -13.83
C GLU A 496 2.22 19.65 -13.95
N ARG A 497 1.46 19.04 -13.03
CA ARG A 497 1.08 17.62 -13.09
C ARG A 497 0.30 17.23 -14.35
N PHE A 498 -0.45 18.15 -14.96
CA PHE A 498 -1.21 17.85 -16.18
C PHE A 498 -0.33 17.81 -17.43
N GLU A 499 0.72 18.63 -17.50
CA GLU A 499 1.63 18.69 -18.66
C GLU A 499 2.16 17.30 -19.02
N THR A 500 2.55 16.53 -18.01
CA THR A 500 3.06 15.17 -18.21
C THR A 500 2.04 14.22 -18.85
N PHE A 501 0.74 14.39 -18.60
CA PHE A 501 -0.27 13.59 -19.30
C PHE A 501 -0.36 13.96 -20.77
N PHE A 502 -0.33 15.24 -21.11
CA PHE A 502 -0.31 15.67 -22.51
C PHE A 502 0.95 15.18 -23.21
N ASP A 503 2.12 15.29 -22.59
CA ASP A 503 3.39 14.81 -23.15
C ASP A 503 3.38 13.31 -23.47
N ILE A 504 2.69 12.51 -22.66
CA ILE A 504 2.68 11.04 -22.79
C ILE A 504 1.52 10.55 -23.67
N PHE A 505 0.37 11.24 -23.66
CA PHE A 505 -0.88 10.73 -24.22
C PHE A 505 -1.51 11.58 -25.31
N GLN A 506 -1.09 12.83 -25.49
CA GLN A 506 -1.60 13.65 -26.58
C GLN A 506 -1.04 13.15 -27.91
N ALA A 507 -1.91 12.67 -28.79
CA ALA A 507 -1.57 12.40 -30.18
C ALA A 507 -1.85 13.65 -31.03
N GLU A 508 -0.92 13.99 -31.94
CA GLU A 508 -1.15 15.06 -32.91
C GLU A 508 -2.38 14.77 -33.78
N GLY A 509 -3.28 15.75 -33.90
CA GLY A 509 -4.44 15.68 -34.78
C GLY A 509 -5.67 14.92 -34.24
N LYS A 510 -5.65 14.40 -33.00
CA LYS A 510 -6.84 13.82 -32.37
C LYS A 510 -7.74 14.86 -31.73
N ASP A 511 -9.05 14.65 -31.82
CA ASP A 511 -10.02 15.40 -31.04
C ASP A 511 -9.80 15.11 -29.55
N PRO A 512 -9.63 16.13 -28.69
CA PRO A 512 -9.54 15.95 -27.25
C PRO A 512 -10.70 15.14 -26.66
N GLN A 513 -11.92 15.29 -27.19
CA GLN A 513 -13.09 14.54 -26.74
C GLN A 513 -12.99 13.04 -27.01
N GLU A 514 -12.10 12.63 -27.91
CA GLU A 514 -11.89 11.23 -28.28
C GLU A 514 -10.63 10.61 -27.63
N ASN A 515 -9.81 11.41 -26.92
CA ASN A 515 -8.49 10.98 -26.46
C ASN A 515 -8.24 11.15 -24.95
N MET A 516 -8.54 12.34 -24.38
CA MET A 516 -8.30 12.61 -22.96
C MET A 516 -9.45 13.34 -22.27
N ARG A 517 -9.84 12.88 -21.06
CA ARG A 517 -10.79 13.57 -20.18
C ARG A 517 -10.28 13.74 -18.76
N PHE A 518 -10.67 14.84 -18.12
CA PHE A 518 -10.19 15.24 -16.79
C PHE A 518 -11.34 15.50 -15.83
N TYR A 519 -11.20 15.03 -14.59
CA TYR A 519 -12.09 15.32 -13.48
C TYR A 519 -11.28 15.88 -12.31
N THR A 520 -11.48 17.16 -12.03
CA THR A 520 -10.58 17.97 -11.17
C THR A 520 -11.07 18.20 -9.75
N LYS A 521 -12.33 17.84 -9.46
CA LYS A 521 -12.87 17.87 -8.10
C LYS A 521 -12.26 16.75 -7.25
N GLY A 522 -11.96 15.60 -7.86
CA GLY A 522 -11.17 14.53 -7.28
C GLY A 522 -11.97 13.32 -6.80
N ILE A 523 -11.43 12.64 -5.79
CA ILE A 523 -11.94 11.41 -5.21
C ILE A 523 -12.27 11.72 -3.75
N PRO A 524 -13.46 11.35 -3.23
CA PRO A 524 -14.42 10.40 -3.81
C PRO A 524 -15.50 11.00 -4.72
N GLU A 525 -15.47 12.30 -5.02
CA GLU A 525 -16.57 13.00 -5.71
C GLU A 525 -16.88 12.41 -7.08
N VAL A 526 -15.85 11.98 -7.82
CA VAL A 526 -16.05 11.32 -9.12
C VAL A 526 -16.97 10.09 -9.02
N PHE A 527 -17.00 9.38 -7.88
CA PHE A 527 -17.80 8.16 -7.74
C PHE A 527 -19.31 8.40 -7.80
N GLU A 528 -19.76 9.63 -7.52
CA GLU A 528 -21.17 10.02 -7.54
C GLU A 528 -21.55 10.72 -8.86
N ASP A 529 -20.55 11.17 -9.64
CA ASP A 529 -20.73 11.99 -10.83
C ASP A 529 -20.55 11.20 -12.15
N ILE A 530 -20.25 9.89 -12.08
CA ILE A 530 -20.18 9.00 -13.24
C ILE A 530 -20.61 7.57 -12.89
N GLU A 531 -21.37 6.95 -13.78
CA GLU A 531 -21.68 5.51 -13.69
C GLU A 531 -20.44 4.68 -14.00
N ILE A 532 -20.31 3.50 -13.37
CA ILE A 532 -19.15 2.62 -13.58
C ILE A 532 -19.00 2.20 -15.04
N ASP A 533 -20.11 1.96 -15.74
CA ASP A 533 -20.11 1.60 -17.15
C ASP A 533 -19.49 2.71 -18.01
N GLU A 534 -19.91 3.96 -17.80
CA GLU A 534 -19.37 5.13 -18.49
C GLU A 534 -17.91 5.42 -18.10
N LEU A 535 -17.55 5.14 -16.85
CA LEU A 535 -16.17 5.26 -16.39
C LEU A 535 -15.27 4.26 -17.12
N LEU A 536 -15.69 3.01 -17.29
CA LEU A 536 -14.83 1.95 -17.81
C LEU A 536 -14.85 1.83 -19.34
N LYS A 537 -15.99 2.04 -20.00
CA LYS A 537 -16.18 1.82 -21.45
C LYS A 537 -15.88 3.02 -22.36
N TRP A 538 -15.43 4.14 -21.80
CA TRP A 538 -15.30 5.42 -22.52
C TRP A 538 -14.73 5.33 -23.93
#